data_AF-A0A1A8QJU2-F1
#
_entry.id   AF-A0A1A8QJU2-F1
#
_cell.length_a   1.000
_cell.length_b   1.000
_cell.length_c   1.000
_cell.angle_alpha   90.00
_cell.angle_beta   90.00
_cell.angle_gamma   90.00
#
_symmetry.space_group_name_H-M   'P 1'
#
loop_
_entity.id
_entity.type
_entity.pdbx_description
1 polymer ?
#
loop_
_entity_poly.entity_id
_entity_poly.type
_entity_poly.pdbx_seq_one_letter_code
_entity_poly.pdbx_strand_id
1 'polypeptide(L)'
;RHLPPSIQQLYLSKNSLSGLDQDSFVGFTNLKYLRLSHCGLKSRSIHPHAFNFSSLVELDLSYNKLTSIPTVPTTLLYLYLEANQIQEFNVTSLCRDVGPQSYSRMKILRLDGNKMTYHQLPPDWVYCLRVLQNIYI
;
A
#
# COMPACT_ATOMS: atom_id res chain seq x y z
N ARG A 1 16.08 -9.87 13.00
CA ARG A 1 16.82 -8.61 13.27
C ARG A 1 18.27 -8.68 12.74
N HIS A 2 18.51 -9.27 11.56
CA HIS A 2 19.86 -9.44 11.00
C HIS A 2 20.05 -8.75 9.63
N LEU A 3 19.06 -8.03 9.15
CA LEU A 3 19.18 -7.28 7.89
C LEU A 3 19.79 -5.91 8.16
N PRO A 4 20.71 -5.44 7.28
CA PRO A 4 21.34 -4.15 7.48
C PRO A 4 20.32 -3.00 7.36
N PRO A 5 20.43 -1.93 8.15
CA PRO A 5 19.54 -0.75 8.05
C PRO A 5 19.57 -0.04 6.68
N SER A 6 20.65 -0.26 5.91
CA SER A 6 20.90 0.39 4.61
C SER A 6 20.17 -0.26 3.43
N ILE A 7 19.42 -1.35 3.63
CA ILE A 7 18.71 -1.99 2.52
C ILE A 7 17.74 -1.03 1.83
N GLN A 8 17.70 -1.11 0.50
CA GLN A 8 16.76 -0.35 -0.32
C GLN A 8 15.65 -1.22 -0.89
N GLN A 9 15.87 -2.53 -0.95
CA GLN A 9 14.95 -3.51 -1.53
C GLN A 9 14.79 -4.67 -0.56
N LEU A 10 13.56 -5.01 -0.25
CA LEU A 10 13.22 -6.14 0.61
C LEU A 10 12.11 -6.95 -0.06
N TYR A 11 12.47 -8.12 -0.57
CA TYR A 11 11.55 -9.03 -1.25
C TYR A 11 11.34 -10.26 -0.38
N LEU A 12 10.14 -10.38 0.17
CA LEU A 12 9.71 -11.48 1.03
C LEU A 12 8.49 -12.20 0.46
N SER A 13 8.21 -12.03 -0.82
CA SER A 13 7.10 -12.71 -1.48
C SER A 13 7.17 -14.23 -1.29
N LYS A 14 6.00 -14.88 -1.22
CA LYS A 14 5.85 -16.33 -1.01
C LYS A 14 6.40 -16.85 0.34
N ASN A 15 6.43 -16.00 1.36
CA ASN A 15 6.66 -16.43 2.75
C ASN A 15 5.35 -16.45 3.52
N SER A 16 5.26 -17.20 4.62
CA SER A 16 4.08 -17.16 5.49
C SER A 16 4.27 -16.11 6.57
N LEU A 17 3.65 -14.93 6.42
CA LEU A 17 3.71 -13.87 7.43
C LEU A 17 2.46 -13.90 8.31
N SER A 18 2.64 -13.89 9.64
CA SER A 18 1.53 -13.84 10.59
C SER A 18 0.87 -12.47 10.68
N GLY A 19 1.63 -11.41 10.35
CA GLY A 19 1.20 -10.03 10.38
C GLY A 19 2.37 -9.06 10.22
N LEU A 20 2.05 -7.77 10.25
CA LEU A 20 2.98 -6.66 10.22
C LEU A 20 2.58 -5.71 11.35
N ASP A 21 3.50 -5.48 12.28
CA ASP A 21 3.33 -4.57 13.40
C ASP A 21 3.81 -3.16 13.02
N GLN A 22 3.59 -2.19 13.91
CA GLN A 22 4.10 -0.82 13.72
C GLN A 22 5.61 -0.79 13.47
N ASP A 23 6.35 -1.67 14.15
CA ASP A 23 7.82 -1.65 14.16
C ASP A 23 8.46 -2.60 13.15
N SER A 24 7.68 -3.26 12.28
CA SER A 24 8.19 -4.25 11.33
C SER A 24 9.28 -3.69 10.39
N PHE A 25 9.24 -2.39 10.08
CA PHE A 25 10.19 -1.75 9.14
C PHE A 25 10.88 -0.49 9.68
N VAL A 26 10.72 -0.14 10.97
CA VAL A 26 11.23 1.12 11.57
C VAL A 26 12.74 1.31 11.41
N GLY A 27 13.52 0.22 11.34
CA GLY A 27 14.97 0.27 11.17
C GLY A 27 15.47 0.45 9.72
N PHE A 28 14.60 0.35 8.71
CA PHE A 28 14.99 0.38 7.30
C PHE A 28 14.73 1.76 6.67
N THR A 29 15.46 2.76 7.13
CA THR A 29 15.25 4.17 6.74
C THR A 29 15.43 4.42 5.24
N ASN A 30 16.20 3.57 4.54
CA ASN A 30 16.45 3.65 3.12
C ASN A 30 15.59 2.72 2.26
N LEU A 31 14.62 2.02 2.84
CA LEU A 31 13.80 1.04 2.12
C LEU A 31 12.89 1.73 1.09
N LYS A 32 13.08 1.39 -0.18
CA LYS A 32 12.34 1.96 -1.31
C LYS A 32 11.36 0.97 -1.93
N TYR A 33 11.71 -0.30 -1.98
CA TYR A 33 10.91 -1.34 -2.64
C TYR A 33 10.64 -2.47 -1.65
N LEU A 34 9.36 -2.69 -1.35
CA LEU A 34 8.91 -3.73 -0.43
C LEU A 34 7.93 -4.64 -1.15
N ARG A 35 8.28 -5.93 -1.27
CA ARG A 35 7.41 -6.93 -1.90
C ARG A 35 7.03 -8.02 -0.91
N LEU A 36 5.73 -8.15 -0.70
CA LEU A 36 5.09 -9.02 0.28
C LEU A 36 3.95 -9.81 -0.37
N SER A 37 4.06 -10.10 -1.67
CA SER A 37 3.06 -10.84 -2.42
C SER A 37 3.00 -12.31 -2.04
N HIS A 38 1.82 -12.91 -2.08
CA HIS A 38 1.59 -14.29 -1.63
C HIS A 38 2.02 -14.58 -0.18
N CYS A 39 1.82 -13.61 0.73
CA CYS A 39 2.23 -13.77 2.13
C CYS A 39 1.14 -14.26 3.10
N GLY A 40 -0.10 -14.38 2.61
CA GLY A 40 -1.26 -14.75 3.44
C GLY A 40 -1.76 -13.65 4.37
N LEU A 41 -1.29 -12.41 4.18
CA LEU A 41 -1.63 -11.25 5.02
C LEU A 41 -3.13 -10.94 4.96
N LYS A 42 -3.70 -10.57 6.11
CA LYS A 42 -5.09 -10.11 6.25
C LYS A 42 -5.08 -8.65 6.71
N SER A 43 -6.10 -7.86 6.38
CA SER A 43 -6.15 -6.45 6.83
C SER A 43 -6.01 -6.30 8.35
N ARG A 44 -6.64 -7.19 9.13
CA ARG A 44 -6.55 -7.19 10.60
C ARG A 44 -5.16 -7.53 11.16
N SER A 45 -4.29 -8.12 10.35
CA SER A 45 -2.92 -8.47 10.74
C SER A 45 -1.91 -7.43 10.27
N ILE A 46 -2.35 -6.29 9.71
CA ILE A 46 -1.48 -5.19 9.32
C ILE A 46 -1.80 -4.01 10.22
N HIS A 47 -0.82 -3.58 11.00
CA HIS A 47 -0.95 -2.39 11.81
C HIS A 47 -1.14 -1.14 10.91
N PRO A 48 -2.02 -0.18 11.26
CA PRO A 48 -2.28 1.00 10.44
C PRO A 48 -1.06 1.88 10.13
N HIS A 49 0.03 1.72 10.87
CA HIS A 49 1.27 2.47 10.69
C HIS A 49 2.45 1.59 10.21
N ALA A 50 2.20 0.34 9.82
CA ALA A 50 3.26 -0.58 9.39
C ALA A 50 4.08 -0.03 8.19
N PHE A 51 3.46 0.73 7.30
CA PHE A 51 4.11 1.31 6.11
C PHE A 51 4.41 2.81 6.24
N ASN A 52 4.34 3.39 7.43
CA ASN A 52 4.45 4.84 7.63
C ASN A 52 5.91 5.34 7.56
N PHE A 53 6.57 5.16 6.42
CA PHE A 53 7.92 5.65 6.16
C PHE A 53 8.03 6.26 4.76
N SER A 54 8.57 7.47 4.69
CA SER A 54 8.53 8.31 3.48
C SER A 54 9.46 7.86 2.34
N SER A 55 10.43 6.99 2.64
CA SER A 55 11.38 6.46 1.65
C SER A 55 10.76 5.42 0.71
N LEU A 56 9.57 4.89 1.03
CA LEU A 56 8.92 3.87 0.23
C LEU A 56 8.43 4.43 -1.11
N VAL A 57 8.84 3.77 -2.20
CA VAL A 57 8.50 4.11 -3.59
C VAL A 57 7.50 3.10 -4.15
N GLU A 58 7.71 1.81 -3.87
CA GLU A 58 6.89 0.71 -4.35
C GLU A 58 6.51 -0.23 -3.19
N LEU A 59 5.22 -0.58 -3.13
CA LEU A 59 4.68 -1.58 -2.23
C LEU A 59 3.88 -2.61 -3.03
N ASP A 60 4.32 -3.86 -2.97
CA ASP A 60 3.58 -5.00 -3.51
C ASP A 60 2.98 -5.86 -2.39
N LEU A 61 1.66 -5.87 -2.34
CA LEU A 61 0.81 -6.66 -1.45
C LEU A 61 -0.17 -7.55 -2.25
N SER A 62 0.11 -7.78 -3.53
CA SER A 62 -0.71 -8.62 -4.41
C SER A 62 -0.83 -10.05 -3.89
N TYR A 63 -1.91 -10.73 -4.29
CA TYR A 63 -2.16 -12.14 -3.94
C TYR A 63 -2.13 -12.42 -2.42
N ASN A 64 -2.71 -11.52 -1.62
CA ASN A 64 -2.92 -11.71 -0.19
C ASN A 64 -4.42 -11.92 0.11
N LYS A 65 -4.82 -11.72 1.37
CA LYS A 65 -6.21 -11.85 1.85
C LYS A 65 -6.69 -10.52 2.44
N LEU A 66 -6.26 -9.40 1.85
CA LEU A 66 -6.63 -8.06 2.31
C LEU A 66 -8.09 -7.77 1.95
N THR A 67 -8.83 -7.19 2.88
CA THR A 67 -10.23 -6.77 2.71
C THR A 67 -10.37 -5.26 2.60
N SER A 68 -9.28 -4.52 2.78
CA SER A 68 -9.22 -3.06 2.75
C SER A 68 -7.86 -2.58 2.22
N ILE A 69 -7.84 -1.37 1.68
CA ILE A 69 -6.59 -0.68 1.28
C ILE A 69 -5.82 -0.30 2.55
N PRO A 70 -4.56 -0.73 2.71
CA PRO A 70 -3.74 -0.36 3.87
C PRO A 70 -3.37 1.12 3.81
N THR A 71 -3.15 1.73 4.97
CA THR A 71 -2.63 3.10 5.03
C THR A 71 -1.20 3.13 4.49
N VAL A 72 -0.95 4.00 3.52
CA VAL A 72 0.35 4.16 2.85
C VAL A 72 0.81 5.62 2.90
N PRO A 73 2.13 5.87 2.79
CA PRO A 73 2.64 7.23 2.79
C PRO A 73 2.22 7.93 1.49
N THR A 74 1.94 9.23 1.56
CA THR A 74 1.56 10.04 0.39
C THR A 74 2.69 10.15 -0.64
N THR A 75 3.93 9.79 -0.28
CA THR A 75 5.08 9.74 -1.19
C THR A 75 5.13 8.49 -2.07
N LEU A 76 4.34 7.45 -1.75
CA LEU A 76 4.34 6.19 -2.49
C LEU A 76 3.94 6.40 -3.97
N LEU A 77 4.66 5.79 -4.90
CA LEU A 77 4.41 5.93 -6.33
C LEU A 77 3.65 4.73 -6.92
N TYR A 78 3.94 3.53 -6.45
CA TYR A 78 3.41 2.28 -7.00
C TYR A 78 2.82 1.41 -5.89
N LEU A 79 1.52 1.12 -5.99
CA LEU A 79 0.81 0.25 -5.06
C LEU A 79 0.12 -0.90 -5.81
N TYR A 80 0.55 -2.11 -5.49
CA TYR A 80 0.02 -3.35 -6.06
C TYR A 80 -0.82 -4.09 -5.01
N LEU A 81 -2.12 -4.19 -5.27
CA LEU A 81 -3.12 -4.82 -4.40
C LEU A 81 -3.98 -5.83 -5.18
N GLU A 82 -3.60 -6.18 -6.40
CA GLU A 82 -4.35 -7.12 -7.23
C GLU A 82 -4.50 -8.49 -6.56
N ALA A 83 -5.56 -9.21 -6.94
CA ALA A 83 -5.88 -10.53 -6.40
C ALA A 83 -5.97 -10.58 -4.86
N ASN A 84 -6.70 -9.63 -4.26
CA ASN A 84 -7.07 -9.59 -2.84
C ASN A 84 -8.60 -9.73 -2.68
N GLN A 85 -9.17 -9.32 -1.54
CA GLN A 85 -10.61 -9.37 -1.24
C GLN A 85 -11.17 -7.98 -0.89
N ILE A 86 -10.57 -6.92 -1.40
CA ILE A 86 -10.95 -5.53 -1.15
C ILE A 86 -12.32 -5.26 -1.76
N GLN A 87 -13.24 -4.71 -0.97
CA GLN A 87 -14.62 -4.45 -1.37
C GLN A 87 -14.93 -2.96 -1.41
N GLU A 88 -14.19 -2.14 -0.68
CA GLU A 88 -14.47 -0.71 -0.54
C GLU A 88 -13.21 0.11 -0.80
N PHE A 89 -13.40 1.27 -1.42
CA PHE A 89 -12.35 2.23 -1.67
C PHE A 89 -12.35 3.31 -0.59
N ASN A 90 -11.36 3.28 0.31
CA ASN A 90 -11.19 4.32 1.32
C ASN A 90 -10.02 5.25 0.93
N VAL A 91 -10.36 6.44 0.46
CA VAL A 91 -9.38 7.46 0.04
C VAL A 91 -8.47 7.91 1.20
N THR A 92 -8.95 7.85 2.45
CA THR A 92 -8.19 8.28 3.64
C THR A 92 -6.97 7.41 3.91
N SER A 93 -6.96 6.16 3.42
CA SER A 93 -5.80 5.27 3.45
C SER A 93 -4.66 5.73 2.52
N LEU A 94 -4.96 6.57 1.52
CA LEU A 94 -4.02 7.03 0.50
C LEU A 94 -3.57 8.49 0.73
N CYS A 95 -4.43 9.32 1.31
CA CYS A 95 -4.09 10.62 1.84
C CYS A 95 -5.09 11.02 2.94
N ARG A 96 -4.60 11.55 4.08
CA ARG A 96 -5.47 12.01 5.18
C ARG A 96 -6.11 13.36 4.89
N ASP A 97 -5.30 14.28 4.34
CA ASP A 97 -5.70 15.65 4.03
C ASP A 97 -5.44 15.97 2.57
N VAL A 98 -6.34 16.75 1.98
CA VAL A 98 -6.26 17.19 0.59
C VAL A 98 -6.03 18.70 0.54
N GLY A 99 -4.99 19.12 -0.17
CA GLY A 99 -4.65 20.53 -0.35
C GLY A 99 -3.68 20.77 -1.50
N PRO A 100 -3.25 22.01 -1.74
CA PRO A 100 -2.35 22.35 -2.85
C PRO A 100 -1.04 21.56 -2.83
N GLN A 101 -0.51 21.25 -1.63
CA GLN A 101 0.70 20.44 -1.44
C GLN A 101 0.44 19.09 -0.76
N SER A 102 -0.76 18.86 -0.23
CA SER A 102 -1.16 17.62 0.44
C SER A 102 -2.00 16.76 -0.49
N TYR A 103 -1.38 15.76 -1.10
CA TYR A 103 -2.03 14.80 -2.00
C TYR A 103 -1.11 13.59 -2.18
N SER A 104 -1.67 12.47 -2.63
CA SER A 104 -0.89 11.27 -2.92
C SER A 104 -0.09 11.46 -4.21
N ARG A 105 1.18 11.06 -4.20
CA ARG A 105 2.11 11.10 -5.35
C ARG A 105 1.98 9.88 -6.24
N MET A 106 1.07 8.96 -5.89
CA MET A 106 0.85 7.70 -6.57
C MET A 106 0.65 7.89 -8.08
N LYS A 107 1.32 7.04 -8.85
CA LYS A 107 1.27 6.97 -10.31
C LYS A 107 0.47 5.78 -10.79
N ILE A 108 0.61 4.65 -10.10
CA ILE A 108 -0.08 3.40 -10.43
C ILE A 108 -0.72 2.81 -9.18
N LEU A 109 -2.00 2.47 -9.33
CA LEU A 109 -2.77 1.71 -8.35
C LEU A 109 -3.39 0.48 -9.04
N ARG A 110 -2.96 -0.72 -8.65
CA ARG A 110 -3.53 -1.99 -9.13
C ARG A 110 -4.48 -2.56 -8.07
N LEU A 111 -5.76 -2.64 -8.41
CA LEU A 111 -6.84 -3.22 -7.60
C LEU A 111 -7.60 -4.31 -8.35
N ASP A 112 -7.17 -4.67 -9.56
CA ASP A 112 -7.79 -5.71 -10.37
C ASP A 112 -7.82 -7.07 -9.67
N GLY A 113 -8.87 -7.85 -9.91
CA GLY A 113 -9.05 -9.15 -9.24
C GLY A 113 -9.40 -9.03 -7.75
N ASN A 114 -9.88 -7.88 -7.29
CA ASN A 114 -10.55 -7.72 -6.00
C ASN A 114 -12.07 -7.90 -6.14
N LYS A 115 -12.82 -7.51 -5.11
CA LYS A 115 -14.29 -7.56 -5.07
C LYS A 115 -14.92 -6.17 -5.26
N MET A 116 -14.12 -5.19 -5.66
CA MET A 116 -14.56 -3.82 -5.88
C MET A 116 -14.80 -3.55 -7.36
N THR A 117 -15.61 -2.53 -7.65
CA THR A 117 -15.97 -2.08 -9.00
C THR A 117 -15.84 -0.56 -9.10
N TYR A 118 -15.81 -0.02 -10.32
CA TYR A 118 -15.68 1.42 -10.57
C TYR A 118 -16.75 2.26 -9.86
N HIS A 119 -17.96 1.75 -9.65
CA HIS A 119 -19.06 2.47 -9.00
C HIS A 119 -18.82 2.77 -7.52
N GLN A 120 -17.84 2.11 -6.88
CA GLN A 120 -17.51 2.29 -5.47
C GLN A 120 -16.41 3.35 -5.25
N LEU A 121 -15.87 3.95 -6.32
CA LEU A 121 -14.96 5.08 -6.19
C LEU A 121 -15.75 6.34 -5.78
N PRO A 122 -15.40 7.00 -4.67
CA PRO A 122 -16.10 8.21 -4.22
C PRO A 122 -15.74 9.40 -5.13
N PRO A 123 -16.67 10.30 -5.50
CA PRO A 123 -16.42 11.33 -6.53
C PRO A 123 -15.19 12.24 -6.30
N ASP A 124 -14.76 12.39 -5.05
CA ASP A 124 -13.66 13.22 -4.59
C ASP A 124 -12.29 12.50 -4.57
N TRP A 125 -12.23 11.20 -4.92
CA TRP A 125 -10.98 10.43 -4.95
C TRP A 125 -9.90 11.09 -5.82
N VAL A 126 -10.34 11.78 -6.88
CA VAL A 126 -9.49 12.49 -7.84
C VAL A 126 -8.70 13.63 -7.22
N TYR A 127 -9.16 14.23 -6.12
CA TYR A 127 -8.38 15.28 -5.46
C TYR A 127 -7.17 14.71 -4.71
N CYS A 128 -7.35 13.54 -4.08
CA CYS A 128 -6.28 12.82 -3.41
C CYS A 128 -5.26 12.25 -4.40
N LEU A 129 -5.76 11.65 -5.49
CA LEU A 129 -4.97 10.92 -6.49
C LEU A 129 -4.83 11.71 -7.80
N ARG A 130 -4.75 13.04 -7.71
CA ARG A 130 -4.77 13.95 -8.87
C ARG A 130 -3.61 13.80 -9.85
N VAL A 131 -2.57 13.05 -9.49
CA VAL A 131 -1.40 12.76 -10.34
C VAL A 131 -1.29 11.30 -10.73
N LEU A 132 -2.33 10.50 -10.44
CA LEU A 132 -2.43 9.11 -10.81
C LEU A 132 -2.50 9.00 -12.33
N GLN A 133 -1.67 8.12 -12.88
CA GLN A 133 -1.62 7.86 -14.32
C GLN A 133 -2.56 6.73 -14.67
N ASN A 134 -2.55 5.65 -13.88
CA ASN A 134 -3.37 4.47 -14.13
C ASN A 134 -3.96 3.92 -12.83
N ILE A 135 -5.25 3.58 -12.90
CA ILE A 135 -5.95 2.76 -11.91
C ILE A 135 -6.55 1.55 -12.62
N TYR A 136 -6.31 0.37 -12.07
CA TYR A 136 -6.84 -0.89 -12.59
C TYR A 136 -7.79 -1.46 -11.53
N ILE A 137 -9.04 -1.73 -11.89
CA ILE A 137 -10.10 -2.25 -11.01
C ILE A 137 -10.73 -3.47 -11.67
#